data_AF-A0A7S2FMF5-F1
#
_entry.id   AF-A0A7S2FMF5-F1
#
_cell.length_a   1.000
_cell.length_b   1.000
_cell.length_c   1.000
_cell.angle_alpha   90.00
_cell.angle_beta   90.00
_cell.angle_gamma   90.00
#
_symmetry.space_group_name_H-M   'P 1'
#
loop_
_entity.id
_entity.type
_entity.pdbx_description
1 polymer ?
#
loop_
_entity_poly.entity_id
_entity_poly.type
_entity_poly.pdbx_seq_one_letter_code
_entity_poly.pdbx_strand_id
1 'polypeptide(L)'
;LLFLMLPIFSEHSLINYAFLKTFYLQEVAQNYEPKHKAAIVRHFLQFFGEARNPTEDKVHALQLLVLPLLSASFAKKEATKELLSPDIIFAIIDRLLGGEQLSTYDESLRIELLKLATLLIEHA
;
A
#
# COMPACT_ATOMS: atom_id res chain seq x y z
N LEU A 1 -0.87 5.44 -12.78
CA LEU A 1 -0.34 6.82 -12.57
C LEU A 1 0.23 7.00 -11.17
N LEU A 2 -0.55 6.80 -10.09
CA LEU A 2 -0.07 6.94 -8.70
C LEU A 2 1.28 6.22 -8.46
N PHE A 3 1.37 4.94 -8.80
CA PHE A 3 2.59 4.14 -8.60
C PHE A 3 3.78 4.59 -9.47
N LEU A 4 3.54 5.22 -10.63
CA LEU A 4 4.61 5.71 -11.50
C LEU A 4 5.34 6.93 -10.91
N MET A 5 4.70 7.62 -9.97
CA MET A 5 5.28 8.77 -9.30
C MET A 5 6.01 8.39 -8.00
N LEU A 6 5.98 7.13 -7.56
CA LEU A 6 6.69 6.69 -6.34
C LEU A 6 8.21 6.78 -6.42
N PRO A 7 8.87 6.49 -7.57
CA PRO A 7 10.33 6.55 -7.67
C PRO A 7 10.91 7.93 -7.31
N ILE A 8 10.11 8.99 -7.47
CA ILE A 8 10.52 10.35 -7.14
C ILE A 8 10.86 10.55 -5.66
N PHE A 9 10.37 9.67 -4.77
CA PHE A 9 10.68 9.71 -3.34
C PHE A 9 11.99 9.01 -2.98
N SER A 10 12.46 8.11 -3.85
CA SER A 10 13.79 7.50 -3.75
C SER A 10 14.88 8.36 -4.37
N GLU A 11 14.52 9.34 -5.20
CA GLU A 11 15.49 10.29 -5.74
C GLU A 11 15.92 11.35 -4.73
N HIS A 12 17.23 11.54 -4.59
CA HIS A 12 17.80 12.67 -3.86
C HIS A 12 17.64 13.96 -4.66
N SER A 13 16.48 14.60 -4.54
CA SER A 13 16.19 15.91 -5.14
C SER A 13 16.26 17.03 -4.11
N LEU A 14 16.66 18.23 -4.55
CA LEU A 14 16.54 19.46 -3.77
C LEU A 14 15.07 19.91 -3.62
N ILE A 15 14.18 19.37 -4.45
CA ILE A 15 12.74 19.68 -4.42
C ILE A 15 12.07 18.80 -3.38
N ASN A 16 11.42 19.45 -2.41
CA ASN A 16 10.59 18.74 -1.43
C ASN A 16 9.23 18.41 -2.05
N TYR A 17 8.99 17.13 -2.34
CA TYR A 17 7.72 16.61 -2.86
C TYR A 17 6.62 16.47 -1.79
N ALA A 18 6.63 17.34 -0.77
CA ALA A 18 5.62 17.36 0.29
C ALA A 18 4.19 17.46 -0.27
N PHE A 19 3.99 18.21 -1.36
CA PHE A 19 2.68 18.32 -2.01
C PHE A 19 2.15 16.94 -2.44
N LEU A 20 3.03 16.09 -2.98
CA LEU A 20 2.67 14.79 -3.51
C LEU A 20 2.35 13.81 -2.36
N LYS A 21 3.12 13.89 -1.27
CA LYS A 21 2.80 13.15 -0.03
C LYS A 21 1.43 13.57 0.51
N THR A 22 1.16 14.87 0.61
CA THR A 22 -0.13 15.39 1.04
C THR A 22 -1.25 14.93 0.11
N PHE A 23 -1.05 14.94 -1.20
CA PHE A 23 -2.01 14.43 -2.16
C PHE A 23 -2.35 12.95 -1.91
N TYR A 24 -1.35 12.09 -1.69
CA TYR A 24 -1.62 10.69 -1.36
C TYR A 24 -2.38 10.51 -0.04
N LEU A 25 -1.96 11.22 1.02
CA LEU A 25 -2.51 11.03 2.35
C LEU A 25 -3.88 11.69 2.56
N GLN A 26 -4.12 12.83 1.92
CA GLN A 26 -5.34 13.62 2.12
C GLN A 26 -6.32 13.43 0.97
N GLU A 27 -5.87 13.45 -0.28
CA GLU A 27 -6.79 13.34 -1.41
C GLU A 27 -7.11 11.88 -1.71
N VAL A 28 -6.09 11.05 -1.93
CA VAL A 28 -6.29 9.65 -2.33
C VAL A 28 -6.84 8.81 -1.19
N ALA A 29 -6.26 8.87 0.01
CA ALA A 29 -6.70 8.03 1.11
C ALA A 29 -8.06 8.46 1.69
N GLN A 30 -8.34 9.78 1.78
CA GLN A 30 -9.57 10.25 2.42
C GLN A 30 -10.71 10.45 1.42
N ASN A 31 -10.46 11.04 0.25
CA ASN A 31 -11.54 11.57 -0.59
C ASN A 31 -11.94 10.63 -1.74
N TYR A 32 -11.14 9.61 -2.06
CA TYR A 32 -11.49 8.69 -3.14
C TYR A 32 -12.65 7.77 -2.77
N GLU A 33 -13.50 7.49 -3.75
CA GLU A 33 -14.58 6.50 -3.61
C GLU A 33 -14.03 5.08 -3.39
N PRO A 34 -14.75 4.22 -2.64
CA PRO A 34 -14.31 2.86 -2.32
C PRO A 34 -13.89 2.01 -3.53
N LYS A 35 -14.57 2.15 -4.67
CA LYS A 35 -14.22 1.44 -5.92
C LYS A 35 -12.80 1.78 -6.43
N HIS A 36 -12.40 3.04 -6.32
CA HIS A 36 -11.07 3.49 -6.75
C HIS A 36 -10.02 3.02 -5.76
N LYS A 37 -10.33 3.08 -4.47
CA LYS A 37 -9.49 2.55 -3.41
C LYS A 37 -9.23 1.04 -3.60
N ALA A 38 -10.25 0.28 -3.96
CA ALA A 38 -10.12 -1.15 -4.26
C ALA A 38 -9.23 -1.41 -5.48
N ALA A 39 -9.37 -0.59 -6.53
CA ALA A 39 -8.48 -0.68 -7.70
C ALA A 39 -7.02 -0.39 -7.33
N ILE A 40 -6.76 0.57 -6.43
CA ILE A 40 -5.40 0.87 -5.94
C ILE A 40 -4.81 -0.33 -5.21
N VAL A 41 -5.55 -0.96 -4.29
CA VAL A 41 -5.08 -2.15 -3.55
C VAL A 41 -4.80 -3.32 -4.50
N ARG A 42 -5.67 -3.58 -5.48
CA ARG A 42 -5.44 -4.62 -6.50
C ARG A 42 -4.20 -4.35 -7.33
N HIS A 43 -4.00 -3.10 -7.74
CA HIS A 43 -2.82 -2.74 -8.53
C HIS A 43 -1.54 -2.80 -7.70
N PHE A 44 -1.61 -2.46 -6.40
CA PHE A 44 -0.48 -2.65 -5.48
C PHE A 44 -0.04 -4.12 -5.43
N LEU A 45 -0.96 -5.09 -5.38
CA LEU A 45 -0.59 -6.51 -5.39
C LEU A 45 0.15 -6.92 -6.66
N GLN A 46 -0.24 -6.37 -7.82
CA GLN A 46 0.48 -6.57 -9.08
C GLN A 46 1.86 -5.92 -9.04
N PHE A 47 1.92 -4.65 -8.63
CA PHE A 47 3.14 -3.86 -8.50
C PHE A 47 4.16 -4.52 -7.54
N PHE A 48 3.69 -5.08 -6.43
CA PHE A 48 4.54 -5.72 -5.44
C PHE A 48 5.14 -7.04 -5.96
N GLY A 49 4.35 -7.83 -6.69
CA GLY A 49 4.78 -9.12 -7.25
C GLY A 49 5.77 -8.98 -8.42
N GLU A 50 5.90 -7.80 -9.00
CA GLU A 50 6.87 -7.53 -10.05
C GLU A 50 8.30 -7.38 -9.48
N ALA A 51 9.20 -8.28 -9.87
CA ALA A 51 10.61 -8.28 -9.44
C ALA A 51 11.40 -7.06 -9.95
N ARG A 52 10.93 -6.41 -11.02
CA ARG A 52 11.55 -5.22 -11.60
C ARG A 52 11.44 -3.97 -10.71
N ASN A 53 10.49 -3.96 -9.77
CA ASN A 53 10.23 -2.78 -8.94
C ASN A 53 11.19 -2.78 -7.73
N PRO A 54 11.97 -1.72 -7.52
CA PRO A 54 12.89 -1.61 -6.39
C PRO A 54 12.18 -1.79 -5.04
N THR A 55 12.90 -2.34 -4.06
CA THR A 55 12.40 -2.52 -2.69
C THR A 55 11.92 -1.19 -2.09
N GLU A 56 12.66 -0.10 -2.30
CA GLU A 56 12.29 1.22 -1.78
C GLU A 56 10.94 1.71 -2.34
N ASP A 57 10.67 1.53 -3.63
CA ASP A 57 9.39 1.91 -4.21
C ASP A 57 8.23 1.10 -3.64
N LYS A 58 8.46 -0.18 -3.29
CA LYS A 58 7.48 -1.02 -2.59
C LYS A 58 7.24 -0.52 -1.17
N VAL A 59 8.27 -0.08 -0.46
CA VAL A 59 8.15 0.55 0.86
C VAL A 59 7.32 1.85 0.74
N HIS A 60 7.65 2.72 -0.21
CA HIS A 60 6.91 3.96 -0.46
C HIS A 60 5.45 3.69 -0.83
N ALA A 61 5.17 2.66 -1.64
CA ALA A 61 3.81 2.25 -1.97
C ALA A 61 3.02 1.85 -0.71
N LEU A 62 3.63 1.10 0.20
CA LEU A 62 3.01 0.73 1.47
C LEU A 62 2.75 1.94 2.35
N GLN A 63 3.77 2.77 2.58
CA GLN A 63 3.71 3.89 3.53
C GLN A 63 2.82 5.04 3.07
N LEU A 64 2.84 5.39 1.79
CA LEU A 64 2.16 6.58 1.28
C LEU A 64 0.79 6.28 0.65
N LEU A 65 0.59 5.08 0.13
CA LEU A 65 -0.66 4.70 -0.53
C LEU A 65 -1.46 3.68 0.26
N VAL A 66 -0.94 2.47 0.45
CA VAL A 66 -1.75 1.33 0.92
C VAL A 66 -2.16 1.49 2.38
N LEU A 67 -1.21 1.70 3.29
CA LEU A 67 -1.52 1.82 4.72
C LEU A 67 -2.45 3.00 5.02
N PRO A 68 -2.19 4.23 4.52
CA PRO A 68 -3.08 5.37 4.77
C PRO A 68 -4.48 5.14 4.19
N LEU A 69 -4.57 4.54 3.00
CA LEU A 69 -5.84 4.27 2.33
C LEU A 69 -6.67 3.24 3.08
N LEU A 70 -6.06 2.14 3.54
CA LEU A 70 -6.75 1.13 4.34
C LEU A 70 -7.18 1.72 5.70
N SER A 71 -6.28 2.39 6.41
CA SER A 71 -6.60 3.02 7.70
C SER A 71 -7.75 4.03 7.59
N ALA A 72 -7.74 4.88 6.56
CA ALA A 72 -8.82 5.83 6.32
C ALA A 72 -10.15 5.13 6.01
N SER A 73 -10.11 4.07 5.20
CA SER A 73 -11.31 3.31 4.83
C SER A 73 -11.92 2.58 6.03
N PHE A 74 -11.07 1.96 6.87
CA PHE A 74 -11.48 1.32 8.12
C PHE A 74 -12.05 2.33 9.12
N ALA A 75 -11.39 3.47 9.31
CA ALA A 75 -11.87 4.52 10.21
C ALA A 75 -13.25 5.06 9.79
N LYS A 76 -13.51 5.16 8.49
CA LYS A 76 -14.79 5.63 7.94
C LYS A 76 -15.88 4.55 7.90
N LYS A 77 -15.57 3.30 8.29
CA LYS A 77 -16.45 2.13 8.11
C LYS A 77 -17.00 2.04 6.68
N GLU A 78 -16.21 2.46 5.70
CA GLU A 78 -16.54 2.30 4.28
C GLU A 78 -16.74 0.81 4.02
N ALA A 79 -17.63 0.45 3.07
CA ALA A 79 -18.03 -0.92 2.77
C ALA A 79 -16.81 -1.83 2.51
N THR A 80 -16.27 -2.38 3.59
CA THR A 80 -15.00 -3.11 3.65
C THR A 80 -15.05 -4.33 2.75
N LYS A 81 -16.26 -4.88 2.54
CA LYS A 81 -16.53 -6.00 1.64
C LYS A 81 -16.22 -5.71 0.16
N GLU A 82 -16.37 -4.46 -0.30
CA GLU A 82 -16.03 -4.07 -1.68
C GLU A 82 -14.52 -3.77 -1.83
N LEU A 83 -13.92 -3.22 -0.78
CA LEU A 83 -12.51 -2.82 -0.76
C LEU A 83 -11.56 -4.01 -0.54
N LEU A 84 -11.90 -4.86 0.41
CA LEU A 84 -11.15 -6.02 0.88
C LEU A 84 -12.01 -7.27 0.70
N SER A 85 -12.24 -7.63 -0.55
CA SER A 85 -12.82 -8.94 -0.86
C SER A 85 -11.94 -10.04 -0.25
N PRO A 86 -12.52 -11.18 0.19
CA PRO A 86 -11.76 -12.28 0.78
C PRO A 86 -10.58 -12.73 -0.08
N ASP A 87 -10.72 -12.69 -1.41
CA ASP A 87 -9.66 -13.00 -2.37
C ASP A 87 -8.47 -12.03 -2.30
N ILE A 88 -8.73 -10.74 -2.04
CA ILE A 88 -7.69 -9.72 -1.91
C ILE A 88 -6.94 -9.92 -0.58
N ILE A 89 -7.66 -10.18 0.51
CA ILE A 89 -7.05 -10.47 1.81
C ILE A 89 -6.19 -11.72 1.71
N PHE A 90 -6.71 -12.79 1.10
CA PHE A 90 -5.95 -14.01 0.87
C PHE A 90 -4.72 -13.76 0.01
N ALA A 91 -4.83 -12.98 -1.07
CA ALA A 91 -3.70 -12.63 -1.91
C ALA A 91 -2.65 -11.77 -1.16
N ILE A 92 -3.06 -10.88 -0.25
CA ILE A 92 -2.14 -10.13 0.61
C ILE A 92 -1.40 -11.09 1.55
N ILE A 93 -2.14 -11.97 2.23
CA ILE A 93 -1.56 -12.91 3.19
C ILE A 93 -0.62 -13.87 2.47
N ASP A 94 -1.07 -14.54 1.42
CA ASP A 94 -0.29 -15.56 0.70
C ASP A 94 0.94 -14.95 0.00
N ARG A 95 0.75 -13.88 -0.79
CA ARG A 95 1.82 -13.32 -1.63
C ARG A 95 2.78 -12.41 -0.89
N LEU A 96 2.30 -11.67 0.12
CA LEU A 96 3.12 -10.69 0.84
C LEU A 96 3.63 -11.24 2.17
N LEU A 97 2.85 -12.07 2.86
CA LEU A 97 3.11 -12.52 4.23
C LEU A 97 3.33 -14.04 4.38
N GLY A 98 3.08 -14.85 3.35
CA GLY A 98 2.99 -16.30 3.48
C GLY A 98 4.21 -17.08 3.00
N GLY A 99 5.15 -16.43 2.30
CA GLY A 99 6.24 -17.10 1.60
C GLY A 99 7.62 -16.96 2.26
N GLU A 100 8.55 -17.84 1.86
CA GLU A 100 9.99 -17.78 2.20
C GLU A 100 10.63 -16.43 1.80
N GLN A 101 9.98 -15.69 0.89
CA GLN A 101 10.36 -14.36 0.42
C GLN A 101 10.36 -13.30 1.54
N LEU A 102 9.57 -13.48 2.61
CA LEU A 102 9.61 -12.58 3.76
C LEU A 102 11.00 -12.46 4.38
N SER A 103 11.78 -13.54 4.38
CA SER A 103 13.14 -13.57 4.90
C SER A 103 14.14 -12.85 3.98
N THR A 104 13.78 -12.71 2.69
CA THR A 104 14.59 -12.07 1.64
C THR A 104 14.36 -10.57 1.58
N TYR A 105 13.25 -10.05 2.14
CA TYR A 105 12.98 -8.63 2.17
C TYR A 105 13.89 -7.88 3.16
N ASP A 106 14.26 -6.66 2.82
CA ASP A 106 14.96 -5.78 3.75
C ASP A 106 14.11 -5.46 4.98
N GLU A 107 14.78 -5.11 6.08
CA GLU A 107 14.13 -4.87 7.37
C GLU A 107 13.03 -3.79 7.27
N SER A 108 13.29 -2.70 6.54
CA SER A 108 12.31 -1.64 6.33
C SER A 108 11.02 -2.15 5.69
N LEU A 109 11.13 -2.99 4.64
CA LEU A 109 9.97 -3.57 3.98
C LEU A 109 9.22 -4.56 4.87
N ARG A 110 9.94 -5.39 5.63
CA ARG A 110 9.34 -6.32 6.61
C ARG A 110 8.52 -5.57 7.66
N ILE A 111 9.03 -4.46 8.18
CA ILE A 111 8.30 -3.64 9.17
C ILE A 111 6.99 -3.13 8.58
N GLU A 112 7.00 -2.63 7.34
CA GLU A 112 5.77 -2.13 6.70
C GLU A 112 4.77 -3.23 6.38
N LEU A 113 5.24 -4.41 5.97
CA LEU A 113 4.39 -5.58 5.77
C LEU A 113 3.76 -6.07 7.08
N LEU A 114 4.51 -6.03 8.19
CA LEU A 114 3.99 -6.39 9.50
C LEU A 114 2.91 -5.41 9.95
N LYS A 115 3.11 -4.10 9.74
CA LYS A 115 2.08 -3.07 9.99
C LYS A 115 0.83 -3.32 9.16
N LEU A 116 0.98 -3.71 7.89
CA LEU A 116 -0.15 -4.08 7.02
C LEU A 116 -0.90 -5.29 7.58
N ALA A 117 -0.18 -6.33 8.01
CA ALA A 117 -0.78 -7.52 8.61
C ALA A 117 -1.57 -7.17 9.87
N THR A 118 -0.98 -6.38 10.78
CA THR A 118 -1.66 -5.92 12.00
C THR A 118 -2.91 -5.12 11.67
N LEU A 119 -2.82 -4.17 10.73
CA LEU A 119 -3.97 -3.35 10.33
C LEU A 119 -5.12 -4.20 9.78
N LEU A 120 -4.81 -5.23 9.00
CA LEU A 120 -5.80 -6.17 8.48
C LEU A 120 -6.40 -7.02 9.61
N ILE A 121 -5.60 -7.58 10.51
CA ILE A 121 -6.10 -8.41 11.63
C ILE A 121 -7.01 -7.62 12.58
N GLU A 122 -6.70 -6.34 12.80
CA GLU A 122 -7.50 -5.48 13.68
C GLU A 122 -8.88 -5.13 13.10
N HIS A 123 -9.03 -5.12 11.77
CA HIS A 123 -10.21 -4.55 11.11
C HIS A 123 -10.90 -5.46 10.06
N ALA A 124 -10.35 -6.64 9.76
CA ALA A 124 -10.95 -7.66 8.89
C ALA A 124 -11.87 -8.59 9.68
#